data_AF-A0A7G2LX06-F1
#
_entry.id   AF-A0A7G2LX06-F1
#
_cell.length_a   1.000
_cell.length_b   1.000
_cell.length_c   1.000
_cell.angle_alpha   90.00
_cell.angle_beta   90.00
_cell.angle_gamma   90.00
#
_symmetry.space_group_name_H-M   'P 1'
#
loop_
_entity.id
_entity.type
_entity.pdbx_description
1 polymer ?
#
loop_
_entity_poly.entity_id
_entity_poly.type
_entity_poly.pdbx_seq_one_letter_code
_entity_poly.pdbx_strand_id
1 'polypeptide(L)'
;AFNVFTSLTIGDGLVSQIPALVVSLAAGLIVTKGGTRGAANEAVFDQLSNFPKALYMAAILLFGIGLLPGFPLLVFALLAAAMVGLGVVIQRGAAEAAVAKAQADAEAQKKQDMPEVDANPMHLDELRLVLGEGLVALANRPDAVLPSKIKSLRKHFAEEFGFPMPSVRIKDDVSLPINSYSFQIHGVDVAKGDIRANQMMVINPEGAPLQLPGEATREPTFGLDALWVDSKVADQAEAQGYTVVDPESVITTHLTEVVKENMSELLTYGSAKEAIEGLDRNYQKLV
;
A
#
# COMPACT_ATOMS: atom_id res chain seq x y z
N ALA A 1 -17.50 -18.88 70.74
CA ALA A 1 -18.43 -17.89 70.14
C ALA A 1 -17.75 -17.08 69.04
N PHE A 2 -16.66 -16.37 69.31
CA PHE A 2 -15.98 -15.49 68.34
C PHE A 2 -15.50 -16.21 67.06
N ASN A 3 -14.79 -17.33 67.16
CA ASN A 3 -14.31 -18.09 65.99
C ASN A 3 -15.44 -18.63 65.09
N VAL A 4 -16.60 -18.97 65.67
CA VAL A 4 -17.77 -19.48 64.92
C VAL A 4 -18.42 -18.34 64.15
N PHE A 5 -18.59 -17.17 64.78
CA PHE A 5 -19.08 -15.97 64.11
C PHE A 5 -18.14 -15.53 62.99
N THR A 6 -16.82 -15.48 63.21
CA THR A 6 -15.83 -15.12 62.18
C THR A 6 -15.85 -16.08 60.99
N SER A 7 -15.93 -17.40 61.23
CA SER A 7 -16.01 -18.37 60.14
C SER A 7 -17.32 -18.30 59.36
N LEU A 8 -18.45 -18.04 60.03
CA LEU A 8 -19.75 -17.86 59.36
C LEU A 8 -19.78 -16.57 58.54
N THR A 9 -19.21 -15.47 59.04
CA THR A 9 -19.18 -14.17 58.33
C THR A 9 -18.26 -14.22 57.10
N ILE A 10 -17.10 -14.88 57.18
CA ILE A 10 -16.23 -15.09 56.00
C ILE A 10 -16.93 -16.00 54.98
N GLY A 11 -17.58 -17.07 55.45
CA GLY A 11 -18.35 -17.97 54.60
C GLY A 11 -19.50 -17.28 53.88
N ASP A 12 -20.28 -16.46 54.59
CA ASP A 12 -21.40 -15.68 54.03
C ASP A 12 -20.91 -14.65 52.99
N GLY A 13 -19.75 -14.02 53.24
CA GLY A 13 -19.10 -13.14 52.27
C GLY A 13 -18.68 -13.86 50.98
N LEU A 14 -18.07 -15.05 51.09
CA LEU A 14 -17.65 -15.84 49.93
C LEU A 14 -18.86 -16.40 49.14
N VAL A 15 -19.89 -16.87 49.84
CA VAL A 15 -21.10 -17.45 49.23
C VAL A 15 -21.94 -16.38 48.52
N SER A 16 -21.94 -15.14 48.99
CA SER A 16 -22.69 -14.04 48.35
C SER A 16 -21.90 -13.34 47.23
N GLN A 17 -20.60 -13.12 47.40
CA GLN A 17 -19.82 -12.29 46.46
C GLN A 17 -19.40 -13.03 45.19
N ILE A 18 -19.05 -14.32 45.28
CA ILE A 18 -18.61 -15.07 44.10
C ILE A 18 -19.73 -15.14 43.05
N PRO A 19 -20.98 -15.52 43.39
CA PRO A 19 -22.07 -15.53 42.41
C PRO A 19 -22.39 -14.13 41.88
N ALA A 20 -22.39 -13.10 42.74
CA ALA A 20 -22.68 -11.73 42.32
C ALA A 20 -21.67 -11.22 41.27
N LEU A 21 -20.39 -11.55 41.44
CA LEU A 21 -19.33 -11.16 40.50
C LEU A 21 -19.47 -11.89 39.15
N VAL A 22 -19.81 -13.18 39.17
CA VAL A 22 -20.08 -13.97 37.97
C VAL A 22 -21.28 -13.41 37.19
N VAL A 23 -22.39 -13.10 37.88
CA VAL A 23 -23.59 -12.53 37.26
C VAL A 23 -23.31 -11.14 36.68
N SER A 24 -22.57 -10.29 37.40
CA SER A 24 -22.19 -8.95 36.94
C SER A 24 -21.32 -9.00 35.68
N LEU A 25 -20.29 -9.87 35.67
CA LEU A 25 -19.42 -10.05 34.50
C LEU A 25 -20.22 -10.57 33.29
N ALA A 26 -21.09 -11.56 33.50
CA ALA A 26 -21.93 -12.10 32.43
C ALA A 26 -22.88 -11.02 31.85
N ALA A 27 -23.52 -10.22 32.70
CA ALA A 27 -24.37 -9.12 32.27
C ALA A 27 -23.57 -8.05 31.49
N GLY A 28 -22.39 -7.67 31.98
CA GLY A 28 -21.49 -6.73 31.30
C GLY A 28 -21.04 -7.22 29.92
N LEU A 29 -20.71 -8.51 29.79
CA LEU A 29 -20.36 -9.13 28.50
C LEU A 29 -21.55 -9.18 27.53
N ILE A 30 -22.79 -9.40 28.02
CA ILE A 30 -24.00 -9.39 27.19
C ILE A 30 -24.31 -7.98 26.67
N VAL A 31 -24.19 -6.95 27.51
CA VAL A 31 -24.48 -5.55 27.13
C VAL A 31 -23.45 -4.98 26.15
N THR A 32 -22.18 -5.38 26.27
CA THR A 32 -21.09 -4.87 25.41
C THR A 32 -20.94 -5.59 24.08
N LYS A 33 -21.67 -6.70 23.85
CA LYS A 33 -21.66 -7.49 22.60
C LYS A 33 -22.26 -6.79 21.39
N GLY A 34 -22.82 -5.59 21.52
CA GLY A 34 -23.47 -4.84 20.43
C GLY A 34 -22.62 -4.54 19.18
N GLY A 35 -21.31 -4.82 19.19
CA GLY A 35 -20.41 -4.54 18.06
C GLY A 35 -19.33 -5.58 17.73
N THR A 36 -19.24 -6.73 18.41
CA THR A 36 -18.16 -7.73 18.19
C THR A 36 -18.71 -9.04 17.61
N ARG A 37 -18.13 -9.51 16.50
CA ARG A 37 -18.42 -10.83 15.89
C ARG A 37 -17.54 -11.91 16.55
N GLY A 38 -18.16 -12.94 17.13
CA GLY A 38 -17.45 -14.08 17.75
C GLY A 38 -18.20 -14.68 18.95
N ALA A 39 -17.70 -15.80 19.47
CA ALA A 39 -18.23 -16.42 20.67
C ALA A 39 -17.73 -15.70 21.94
N ALA A 40 -18.53 -15.65 23.01
CA ALA A 40 -18.21 -14.87 24.21
C ALA A 40 -16.92 -15.34 24.92
N ASN A 41 -16.61 -16.63 24.81
CA ASN A 41 -15.36 -17.21 25.30
C ASN A 41 -14.14 -16.65 24.54
N GLU A 42 -14.21 -16.53 23.20
CA GLU A 42 -13.11 -15.99 22.38
C GLU A 42 -12.81 -14.54 22.77
N ALA A 43 -13.85 -13.71 22.95
CA ALA A 43 -13.69 -12.33 23.38
C ALA A 43 -13.02 -12.19 24.76
N VAL A 44 -13.33 -13.09 25.71
CA VAL A 44 -12.72 -13.10 27.05
C VAL A 44 -11.26 -13.54 26.99
N PHE A 45 -10.94 -14.57 26.20
CA PHE A 45 -9.56 -15.02 26.01
C PHE A 45 -8.71 -13.98 25.27
N ASP A 46 -9.26 -13.29 24.28
CA ASP A 46 -8.59 -12.20 23.56
C ASP A 46 -8.33 -11.00 24.48
N GLN A 47 -9.27 -10.62 25.34
CA GLN A 47 -9.03 -9.53 26.29
C GLN A 47 -7.96 -9.91 27.32
N LEU A 48 -7.97 -11.14 27.83
CA LEU A 48 -6.98 -11.58 28.81
C LEU A 48 -5.57 -11.70 28.22
N SER A 49 -5.46 -12.15 26.96
CA SER A 49 -4.19 -12.29 26.26
C SER A 49 -3.56 -10.95 25.85
N ASN A 50 -4.36 -9.90 25.66
CA ASN A 50 -3.86 -8.58 25.28
C ASN A 50 -3.22 -7.78 26.43
N PHE A 51 -3.36 -8.22 27.69
CA PHE A 51 -2.82 -7.50 28.86
C PHE A 51 -1.92 -8.38 29.75
N PRO A 52 -0.77 -8.88 29.26
CA PRO A 52 0.15 -9.72 30.05
C PRO A 52 0.67 -9.01 31.32
N LYS A 53 0.76 -7.67 31.30
CA LYS A 53 1.11 -6.86 32.48
C LYS A 53 0.11 -7.02 33.63
N ALA A 54 -1.19 -7.17 33.33
CA ALA A 54 -2.22 -7.33 34.35
C ALA A 54 -2.08 -8.67 35.09
N LEU A 55 -1.70 -9.75 34.39
CA LEU A 55 -1.44 -11.07 35.00
C LEU A 55 -0.28 -11.02 35.99
N TYR A 56 0.82 -10.33 35.65
CA TYR A 56 1.95 -10.19 36.57
C TYR A 56 1.58 -9.38 37.82
N MET A 57 0.79 -8.31 37.66
CA MET A 57 0.30 -7.54 38.81
C MET A 57 -0.61 -8.37 39.72
N ALA A 58 -1.50 -9.17 39.13
CA ALA A 58 -2.36 -10.09 39.88
C ALA A 58 -1.54 -11.16 40.62
N ALA A 59 -0.48 -11.70 40.00
CA ALA A 59 0.42 -12.67 40.63
C ALA A 59 1.14 -12.09 41.85
N ILE A 60 1.66 -10.86 41.75
CA ILE A 60 2.32 -10.17 42.86
C ILE A 60 1.34 -9.95 44.01
N LEU A 61 0.12 -9.51 43.70
CA LEU A 61 -0.92 -9.29 44.70
C LEU A 61 -1.32 -10.59 45.41
N LEU A 62 -1.54 -11.68 44.66
CA LEU A 62 -1.88 -13.00 45.20
C LEU A 62 -0.78 -13.54 46.12
N PHE A 63 0.48 -13.39 45.71
CA PHE A 63 1.61 -13.78 46.53
C PHE A 63 1.68 -12.94 47.82
N GLY A 64 1.46 -11.63 47.72
CA GLY A 64 1.39 -10.71 48.87
C GLY A 64 0.29 -11.08 49.86
N ILE A 65 -0.89 -11.47 49.37
CA ILE A 65 -1.99 -11.97 50.22
C ILE A 65 -1.60 -13.28 50.91
N GLY A 66 -0.91 -14.19 50.21
CA GLY A 66 -0.44 -15.45 50.76
C GLY A 66 0.54 -15.30 51.93
N LEU A 67 1.24 -14.17 52.04
CA LEU A 67 2.14 -13.85 53.16
C LEU A 67 1.40 -13.38 54.42
N LEU A 68 0.10 -13.08 54.34
CA LEU A 68 -0.69 -12.67 55.50
C LEU A 68 -0.93 -13.86 56.45
N PRO A 69 -0.79 -13.67 57.78
CA PRO A 69 -1.03 -14.73 58.74
C PRO A 69 -2.49 -15.19 58.69
N GLY A 70 -2.71 -16.51 58.56
CA GLY A 70 -4.04 -17.12 58.42
C GLY A 70 -4.41 -17.56 57.00
N PHE A 71 -3.63 -17.19 55.98
CA PHE A 71 -3.84 -17.64 54.60
C PHE A 71 -2.90 -18.81 54.23
N PRO A 72 -3.38 -19.83 53.48
CA PRO A 72 -2.54 -20.95 53.04
C PRO A 72 -1.51 -20.50 51.98
N LEU A 73 -0.30 -20.09 52.41
CA LEU A 73 0.77 -19.59 51.54
C LEU A 73 1.02 -20.47 50.30
N LEU A 74 1.01 -21.79 50.47
CA LEU A 74 1.26 -22.75 49.39
C LEU A 74 0.23 -22.65 48.26
N VAL A 75 -1.05 -22.43 48.59
CA VAL A 75 -2.12 -22.29 47.59
C VAL A 75 -1.97 -20.99 46.80
N PHE A 76 -1.73 -19.88 47.50
CA PHE A 76 -1.56 -18.57 46.87
C PHE A 76 -0.26 -18.47 46.07
N ALA A 77 0.81 -19.10 46.52
CA ALA A 77 2.08 -19.18 45.79
C ALA A 77 1.95 -19.98 44.49
N LEU A 78 1.20 -21.10 44.50
CA LEU A 78 0.92 -21.86 43.27
C LEU A 78 0.08 -21.06 42.27
N LEU A 79 -0.95 -20.34 42.74
CA LEU A 79 -1.78 -19.50 41.88
C LEU A 79 -0.99 -18.32 41.29
N ALA A 80 -0.12 -17.69 42.10
CA ALA A 80 0.78 -16.64 41.62
C ALA A 80 1.74 -17.17 40.56
N ALA A 81 2.35 -18.34 40.78
CA ALA A 81 3.22 -18.98 39.80
C ALA A 81 2.49 -19.33 38.49
N ALA A 82 1.25 -19.81 38.57
CA ALA A 82 0.41 -20.09 37.41
C ALA A 82 0.10 -18.81 36.60
N MET A 83 -0.21 -17.70 37.28
CA MET A 83 -0.44 -16.40 36.64
C MET A 83 0.81 -15.85 35.93
N VAL A 84 1.99 -15.98 36.56
CA VAL A 84 3.27 -15.64 35.93
C VAL A 84 3.53 -16.51 34.70
N GLY A 85 3.34 -17.83 34.82
CA GLY A 85 3.55 -18.78 33.72
C GLY A 85 2.66 -18.47 32.52
N LEU A 86 1.37 -18.17 32.75
CA LEU A 86 0.44 -17.80 31.71
C LEU A 86 0.81 -16.46 31.05
N GLY A 87 1.25 -15.47 31.84
CA GLY A 87 1.74 -14.19 31.34
C GLY A 87 2.96 -14.33 30.41
N VAL A 88 3.90 -15.22 30.74
CA VAL A 88 5.10 -15.48 29.91
C VAL A 88 4.73 -16.13 28.58
N VAL A 89 3.83 -17.11 28.59
CA VAL A 89 3.38 -17.80 27.36
C VAL A 89 2.70 -16.81 26.41
N ILE A 90 1.79 -15.98 26.93
CA ILE A 90 1.08 -14.96 26.16
C ILE A 90 2.05 -13.92 25.59
N GLN A 91 3.00 -13.45 26.40
CA GLN A 91 4.00 -12.46 25.97
C GLN A 91 4.92 -12.99 24.87
N ARG A 92 5.29 -14.27 24.93
CA ARG A 92 6.08 -14.93 23.88
C ARG A 92 5.31 -15.06 22.57
N GLY A 93 4.05 -15.50 22.62
CA GLY A 93 3.19 -15.58 21.43
C GLY A 93 2.97 -14.21 20.78
N ALA A 94 2.79 -13.15 21.58
CA ALA A 94 2.68 -11.79 21.07
C ALA A 94 3.98 -11.27 20.42
N ALA A 95 5.14 -11.62 20.99
CA ALA A 95 6.44 -11.26 20.43
C ALA A 95 6.72 -12.00 19.10
N GLU A 96 6.40 -13.28 19.02
CA GLU A 96 6.51 -14.08 17.79
C GLU A 96 5.59 -13.55 16.69
N ALA A 97 4.34 -13.22 17.02
CA ALA A 97 3.40 -12.61 16.08
C ALA A 97 3.86 -11.21 15.61
N ALA A 98 4.49 -10.42 16.48
CA ALA A 98 5.05 -9.12 16.11
C ALA A 98 6.25 -9.24 15.16
N VAL A 99 7.13 -10.24 15.38
CA VAL A 99 8.26 -10.54 14.49
C VAL A 99 7.77 -11.06 13.15
N ALA A 100 6.80 -11.98 13.13
CA ALA A 100 6.21 -12.50 11.90
C ALA A 100 5.53 -11.39 11.08
N LYS A 101 4.83 -10.47 11.75
CA LYS A 101 4.24 -9.29 11.10
C LYS A 101 5.31 -8.35 10.53
N ALA A 102 6.38 -8.07 11.28
CA ALA A 102 7.48 -7.23 10.80
C ALA A 102 8.21 -7.86 9.59
N GLN A 103 8.33 -9.20 9.57
CA GLN A 103 8.87 -9.93 8.42
C GLN A 103 7.94 -9.88 7.20
N ALA A 104 6.64 -10.04 7.40
CA ALA A 104 5.65 -9.91 6.33
C ALA A 104 5.60 -8.49 5.74
N ASP A 105 5.69 -7.46 6.59
CA ASP A 105 5.72 -6.06 6.16
C ASP A 105 7.01 -5.74 5.37
N ALA A 106 8.16 -6.31 5.78
CA ALA A 106 9.43 -6.18 5.07
C ALA A 106 9.45 -6.95 3.72
N GLU A 107 8.80 -8.11 3.64
CA GLU A 107 8.61 -8.85 2.40
C GLU A 107 7.65 -8.14 1.44
N ALA A 108 6.60 -7.49 1.95
CA ALA A 108 5.68 -6.69 1.16
C ALA A 108 6.36 -5.45 0.56
N GLN A 109 7.22 -4.76 1.31
CA GLN A 109 8.03 -3.66 0.79
C GLN A 109 9.03 -4.11 -0.28
N LYS A 110 9.62 -5.32 -0.15
CA LYS A 110 10.50 -5.88 -1.19
C LYS A 110 9.78 -6.28 -2.47
N LYS A 111 8.52 -6.72 -2.38
CA LYS A 111 7.71 -7.10 -3.56
C LYS A 111 7.25 -5.88 -4.36
N GLN A 112 7.08 -4.71 -3.74
CA GLN A 112 6.70 -3.48 -4.44
C GLN A 112 7.81 -2.87 -5.33
N ASP A 113 9.08 -3.25 -5.13
CA ASP A 113 10.23 -2.78 -5.93
C ASP A 113 10.61 -3.74 -7.08
N MET A 114 10.00 -4.92 -7.17
CA MET A 114 10.15 -5.81 -8.33
C MET A 114 8.95 -5.67 -9.26
N PRO A 115 9.14 -5.57 -10.59
CA PRO A 115 8.00 -5.63 -11.50
C PRO A 115 7.33 -7.00 -11.32
N GLU A 116 6.09 -7.00 -10.81
CA GLU A 116 5.26 -8.20 -10.76
C GLU A 116 5.10 -8.76 -12.18
N VAL A 117 5.82 -9.85 -12.43
CA VAL A 117 5.53 -10.76 -13.53
C VAL A 117 4.33 -11.57 -13.07
N ASP A 118 3.16 -10.97 -13.20
CA ASP A 118 1.88 -11.64 -13.03
C ASP A 118 1.81 -12.76 -14.08
N ALA A 119 2.08 -13.99 -13.64
CA ALA A 119 2.16 -15.18 -14.48
C ALA A 119 0.77 -15.72 -14.89
N ASN A 120 -0.24 -14.86 -14.91
CA ASN A 120 -1.56 -15.21 -15.41
C ASN A 120 -1.67 -14.77 -16.88
N PRO A 121 -1.62 -15.69 -17.86
CA PRO A 121 -1.70 -15.35 -19.28
C PRO A 121 -3.06 -14.75 -19.70
N MET A 122 -4.06 -14.78 -18.81
CA MET A 122 -5.37 -14.15 -19.01
C MET A 122 -5.48 -12.75 -18.38
N HIS A 123 -4.45 -12.26 -17.68
CA HIS A 123 -4.46 -10.89 -17.15
C HIS A 123 -4.19 -9.91 -18.30
N LEU A 124 -5.19 -9.13 -18.65
CA LEU A 124 -5.06 -8.04 -19.61
C LEU A 124 -4.55 -6.81 -18.89
N ASP A 125 -3.34 -6.36 -19.23
CA ASP A 125 -2.80 -5.10 -18.74
C ASP A 125 -3.73 -3.94 -19.16
N GLU A 126 -4.20 -3.16 -18.19
CA GLU A 126 -5.12 -2.03 -18.43
C GLU A 126 -4.49 -0.96 -19.33
N LEU A 127 -3.22 -0.63 -19.08
CA LEU A 127 -2.46 0.37 -19.83
C LEU A 127 -1.06 -0.16 -20.17
N ARG A 128 -0.72 -0.13 -21.46
CA ARG A 128 0.54 -0.61 -22.01
C ARG A 128 1.25 0.44 -22.85
N LEU A 129 2.56 0.51 -22.71
CA LEU A 129 3.47 1.21 -23.62
C LEU A 129 4.25 0.14 -24.38
N VAL A 130 4.00 0.04 -25.68
CA VAL A 130 4.70 -0.89 -26.58
C VAL A 130 5.76 -0.12 -27.36
N LEU A 131 7.00 -0.60 -27.29
CA LEU A 131 8.17 0.04 -27.88
C LEU A 131 8.69 -0.79 -29.06
N GLY A 132 9.01 -0.13 -30.16
CA GLY A 132 9.86 -0.71 -31.21
C GLY A 132 11.29 -0.93 -30.70
N GLU A 133 12.04 -1.80 -31.38
CA GLU A 133 13.37 -2.26 -30.97
C GLU A 133 14.36 -1.12 -30.65
N GLY A 134 14.33 -0.04 -31.43
CA GLY A 134 15.21 1.12 -31.25
C GLY A 134 14.91 1.96 -30.00
N LEU A 135 13.72 1.80 -29.40
CA LEU A 135 13.28 2.55 -28.23
C LEU A 135 13.41 1.75 -26.92
N VAL A 136 13.65 0.44 -26.98
CA VAL A 136 13.75 -0.44 -25.80
C VAL A 136 14.79 0.07 -24.79
N ALA A 137 15.87 0.67 -25.28
CA ALA A 137 16.91 1.28 -24.47
C ALA A 137 16.41 2.40 -23.54
N LEU A 138 15.31 3.09 -23.88
CA LEU A 138 14.72 4.15 -23.06
C LEU A 138 14.08 3.59 -21.77
N ALA A 139 13.74 2.31 -21.74
CA ALA A 139 13.06 1.67 -20.61
C ALA A 139 13.92 0.65 -19.85
N ASN A 140 14.83 -0.07 -20.54
CA ASN A 140 15.52 -1.24 -19.97
C ASN A 140 16.97 -1.00 -19.54
N ARG A 141 17.52 0.21 -19.70
CA ARG A 141 18.85 0.52 -19.19
C ARG A 141 18.83 0.72 -17.67
N PRO A 142 19.92 0.40 -16.94
CA PRO A 142 19.99 0.63 -15.49
C PRO A 142 19.76 2.09 -15.08
N ASP A 143 20.11 3.03 -15.96
CA ASP A 143 19.96 4.48 -15.84
C ASP A 143 18.76 5.02 -16.62
N ALA A 144 17.85 4.16 -17.09
CA ALA A 144 16.67 4.55 -17.84
C ALA A 144 15.76 5.49 -17.02
N VAL A 145 15.47 6.65 -17.60
CA VAL A 145 14.69 7.71 -16.93
C VAL A 145 13.19 7.52 -17.15
N LEU A 146 12.77 6.90 -18.27
CA LEU A 146 11.36 6.76 -18.65
C LEU A 146 10.50 6.08 -17.58
N PRO A 147 10.89 4.95 -16.96
CA PRO A 147 10.08 4.31 -15.91
C PRO A 147 9.85 5.25 -14.70
N SER A 148 10.87 6.03 -14.33
CA SER A 148 10.77 6.99 -13.23
C SER A 148 9.85 8.18 -13.55
N LYS A 149 9.85 8.66 -14.80
CA LYS A 149 8.92 9.71 -15.27
C LYS A 149 7.48 9.20 -15.28
N ILE A 150 7.23 7.97 -15.74
CA ILE A 150 5.91 7.33 -15.69
C ILE A 150 5.43 7.16 -14.23
N LYS A 151 6.32 6.75 -13.31
CA LYS A 151 5.99 6.67 -11.88
C LYS A 151 5.58 8.03 -11.31
N SER A 152 6.27 9.09 -11.73
CA SER A 152 5.97 10.47 -11.33
C SER A 152 4.65 10.96 -11.92
N LEU A 153 4.35 10.59 -13.17
CA LEU A 153 3.08 10.87 -13.83
C LEU A 153 1.90 10.26 -13.07
N ARG A 154 2.01 9.00 -12.62
CA ARG A 154 0.96 8.37 -11.81
C ARG A 154 0.66 9.14 -10.53
N LYS A 155 1.70 9.64 -9.85
CA LYS A 155 1.55 10.48 -8.66
C LYS A 155 0.85 11.81 -9.00
N HIS A 156 1.24 12.43 -10.10
CA HIS A 156 0.63 13.65 -10.59
C HIS A 156 -0.88 13.48 -10.85
N PHE A 157 -1.29 12.38 -11.47
CA PHE A 157 -2.72 12.09 -11.67
C PHE A 157 -3.52 11.92 -10.37
N ALA A 158 -2.92 11.27 -9.38
CA ALA A 158 -3.54 11.12 -8.07
C ALA A 158 -3.70 12.47 -7.36
N GLU A 159 -2.71 13.36 -7.44
CA GLU A 159 -2.72 14.67 -6.77
C GLU A 159 -3.60 15.70 -7.48
N GLU A 160 -3.57 15.76 -8.81
CA GLU A 160 -4.29 16.78 -9.59
C GLU A 160 -5.75 16.37 -9.88
N PHE A 161 -5.98 15.12 -10.25
CA PHE A 161 -7.30 14.64 -10.69
C PHE A 161 -8.00 13.73 -9.67
N GLY A 162 -7.32 13.33 -8.59
CA GLY A 162 -7.84 12.30 -7.68
C GLY A 162 -7.99 10.92 -8.35
N PHE A 163 -7.27 10.71 -9.46
CA PHE A 163 -7.42 9.53 -10.30
C PHE A 163 -6.34 8.49 -10.00
N PRO A 164 -6.71 7.26 -9.59
CA PRO A 164 -5.77 6.16 -9.40
C PRO A 164 -5.32 5.60 -10.76
N MET A 165 -4.39 6.29 -11.43
CA MET A 165 -3.88 5.85 -12.73
C MET A 165 -3.26 4.44 -12.61
N PRO A 166 -3.67 3.46 -13.44
CA PRO A 166 -3.14 2.11 -13.36
C PRO A 166 -1.66 2.05 -13.72
N SER A 167 -1.00 0.97 -13.33
CA SER A 167 0.40 0.75 -13.69
C SER A 167 0.55 0.59 -15.20
N VAL A 168 1.50 1.33 -15.79
CA VAL A 168 1.83 1.22 -17.21
C VAL A 168 2.81 0.07 -17.41
N ARG A 169 2.40 -0.97 -18.12
CA ARG A 169 3.34 -2.04 -18.49
C ARG A 169 4.09 -1.67 -19.76
N ILE A 170 5.42 -1.66 -19.67
CA ILE A 170 6.30 -1.44 -20.83
C ILE A 170 6.62 -2.80 -21.47
N LYS A 171 6.40 -2.95 -22.76
CA LYS A 171 6.76 -4.14 -23.56
C LYS A 171 7.47 -3.72 -24.84
N ASP A 172 8.33 -4.57 -25.34
CA ASP A 172 8.85 -4.50 -26.70
C ASP A 172 7.98 -5.32 -27.67
N ASP A 173 7.86 -4.85 -28.91
CA ASP A 173 7.21 -5.59 -29.99
C ASP A 173 8.02 -5.43 -31.28
N VAL A 174 8.48 -6.55 -31.81
CA VAL A 174 9.28 -6.62 -33.05
C VAL A 174 8.48 -6.30 -34.30
N SER A 175 7.15 -6.28 -34.21
CA SER A 175 6.26 -5.92 -35.33
C SER A 175 6.10 -4.41 -35.50
N LEU A 176 6.43 -3.61 -34.48
CA LEU A 176 6.45 -2.16 -34.58
C LEU A 176 7.68 -1.69 -35.37
N PRO A 177 7.57 -0.59 -36.14
CA PRO A 177 8.75 0.04 -36.72
C PRO A 177 9.76 0.41 -35.62
N ILE A 178 11.05 0.32 -35.96
CA ILE A 178 12.18 0.40 -35.01
C ILE A 178 12.08 1.61 -34.06
N ASN A 179 11.63 2.75 -34.58
CA ASN A 179 11.62 4.04 -33.88
C ASN A 179 10.21 4.49 -33.48
N SER A 180 9.23 3.58 -33.49
CA SER A 180 7.85 3.88 -33.15
C SER A 180 7.48 3.32 -31.78
N TYR A 181 6.48 3.92 -31.14
CA TYR A 181 5.82 3.38 -29.96
C TYR A 181 4.30 3.41 -30.13
N SER A 182 3.60 2.59 -29.34
CA SER A 182 2.14 2.54 -29.28
C SER A 182 1.68 2.52 -27.83
N PHE A 183 0.64 3.28 -27.50
CA PHE A 183 -0.10 3.13 -26.26
C PHE A 183 -1.28 2.21 -26.49
N GLN A 184 -1.45 1.24 -25.60
CA GLN A 184 -2.55 0.28 -25.63
C GLN A 184 -3.37 0.37 -24.36
N ILE A 185 -4.69 0.50 -24.51
CA ILE A 185 -5.65 0.41 -23.42
C ILE A 185 -6.48 -0.85 -23.63
N HIS A 186 -6.54 -1.71 -22.61
CA HIS A 186 -7.18 -3.03 -22.71
C HIS A 186 -6.76 -3.83 -23.97
N GLY A 187 -5.49 -3.66 -24.37
CA GLY A 187 -4.91 -4.33 -25.54
C GLY A 187 -5.30 -3.78 -26.91
N VAL A 188 -5.99 -2.65 -26.98
CA VAL A 188 -6.29 -1.93 -28.22
C VAL A 188 -5.33 -0.75 -28.35
N ASP A 189 -4.70 -0.58 -29.52
CA ASP A 189 -3.89 0.60 -29.82
C ASP A 189 -4.76 1.86 -29.81
N VAL A 190 -4.48 2.80 -28.90
CA VAL A 190 -5.21 4.08 -28.79
C VAL A 190 -4.43 5.25 -29.36
N ALA A 191 -3.10 5.20 -29.35
CA ALA A 191 -2.25 6.27 -29.85
C ALA A 191 -0.87 5.73 -30.26
N LYS A 192 -0.22 6.37 -31.23
CA LYS A 192 1.09 6.00 -31.76
C LYS A 192 1.96 7.23 -31.97
N GLY A 193 3.27 7.06 -31.91
CA GLY A 193 4.21 8.13 -32.20
C GLY A 193 5.57 7.61 -32.62
N ASP A 194 6.36 8.49 -33.23
CA ASP A 194 7.72 8.20 -33.68
C ASP A 194 8.73 9.03 -32.87
N ILE A 195 9.82 8.37 -32.47
CA ILE A 195 10.84 8.93 -31.59
C ILE A 195 12.23 8.66 -32.15
N ARG A 196 13.12 9.65 -32.03
CA ARG A 196 14.55 9.46 -32.27
C ARG A 196 15.27 9.39 -30.93
N ALA A 197 15.56 8.18 -30.45
CA ALA A 197 16.05 7.93 -29.09
C ALA A 197 17.36 8.67 -28.72
N ASN A 198 18.17 9.09 -29.70
CA ASN A 198 19.45 9.77 -29.46
C ASN A 198 19.42 11.25 -29.91
N GLN A 199 18.25 11.81 -30.19
CA GLN A 199 18.07 13.19 -30.64
C GLN A 199 17.10 13.93 -29.73
N MET A 200 17.07 15.25 -29.85
CA MET A 200 16.15 16.12 -29.11
C MET A 200 15.06 16.63 -30.05
N MET A 201 13.84 16.74 -29.55
CA MET A 201 12.75 17.37 -30.28
C MET A 201 12.76 18.87 -30.00
N VAL A 202 12.77 19.68 -31.06
CA VAL A 202 12.63 21.13 -31.00
C VAL A 202 11.25 21.51 -31.49
N ILE A 203 10.55 22.31 -30.70
CA ILE A 203 9.21 22.80 -30.98
C ILE A 203 9.25 24.33 -30.94
N ASN A 204 8.57 24.97 -31.88
CA ASN A 204 8.37 26.42 -31.84
C ASN A 204 7.05 26.77 -31.12
N PRO A 205 7.09 27.44 -29.96
CA PRO A 205 5.88 27.87 -29.25
C PRO A 205 5.02 28.85 -30.05
N GLU A 206 5.62 29.62 -30.96
CA GLU A 206 4.93 30.61 -31.78
C GLU A 206 4.27 29.99 -33.03
N GLY A 207 4.47 28.69 -33.28
CA GLY A 207 3.90 27.98 -34.43
C GLY A 207 4.50 28.37 -35.78
N ALA A 208 5.59 29.15 -35.81
CA ALA A 208 6.29 29.47 -37.04
C ALA A 208 7.23 28.32 -37.46
N PRO A 209 7.50 28.13 -38.77
CA PRO A 209 8.39 27.07 -39.24
C PRO A 209 9.79 27.17 -38.65
N LEU A 210 10.31 26.04 -38.18
CA LEU A 210 11.66 25.93 -37.64
C LEU A 210 12.69 25.99 -38.77
N GLN A 211 13.65 26.90 -38.68
CA GLN A 211 14.75 27.07 -39.64
C GLN A 211 16.08 26.53 -39.09
N LEU A 212 16.03 25.34 -38.50
CA LEU A 212 17.20 24.65 -37.96
C LEU A 212 17.48 23.38 -38.77
N PRO A 213 18.75 22.92 -38.87
CA PRO A 213 19.06 21.64 -39.48
C PRO A 213 18.50 20.51 -38.61
N GLY A 214 17.63 19.68 -39.17
CA GLY A 214 17.01 18.56 -38.46
C GLY A 214 16.07 17.75 -39.35
N GLU A 215 15.58 16.64 -38.82
CA GLU A 215 14.53 15.83 -39.44
C GLU A 215 13.16 16.39 -39.06
N ALA A 216 12.37 16.80 -40.05
CA ALA A 216 11.04 17.36 -39.81
C ALA A 216 10.03 16.29 -39.36
N THR A 217 9.24 16.63 -38.35
CA THR A 217 8.22 15.76 -37.77
C THR A 217 7.03 16.57 -37.26
N ARG A 218 6.00 15.87 -36.78
CA ARG A 218 4.97 16.44 -35.92
C ARG A 218 5.13 15.90 -34.50
N GLU A 219 4.92 16.78 -33.54
CA GLU A 219 4.83 16.41 -32.14
C GLU A 219 3.53 15.59 -31.92
N PRO A 220 3.60 14.43 -31.24
CA PRO A 220 2.50 13.46 -31.22
C PRO A 220 1.30 13.86 -30.33
N THR A 221 1.48 14.75 -29.36
CA THR A 221 0.46 15.14 -28.38
C THR A 221 -0.51 16.19 -28.92
N PHE A 222 0.00 17.25 -29.52
CA PHE A 222 -0.75 18.43 -29.95
C PHE A 222 -0.64 18.67 -31.46
N GLY A 223 0.17 17.89 -32.18
CA GLY A 223 0.31 17.98 -33.64
C GLY A 223 1.15 19.16 -34.12
N LEU A 224 1.93 19.78 -33.24
CA LEU A 224 2.78 20.93 -33.54
C LEU A 224 3.91 20.56 -34.50
N ASP A 225 4.31 21.51 -35.35
CA ASP A 225 5.48 21.32 -36.22
C ASP A 225 6.76 21.27 -35.36
N ALA A 226 7.57 20.23 -35.56
CA ALA A 226 8.75 19.98 -34.76
C ALA A 226 9.92 19.46 -35.62
N LEU A 227 11.13 19.53 -35.07
CA LEU A 227 12.34 18.96 -35.67
C LEU A 227 13.03 18.03 -34.69
N TRP A 228 13.49 16.88 -35.17
CA TRP A 228 14.50 16.08 -34.48
C TRP A 228 15.89 16.60 -34.82
N VAL A 229 16.67 16.97 -33.80
CA VAL A 229 18.00 17.55 -33.96
C VAL A 229 19.00 16.87 -33.02
N ASP A 230 20.28 16.88 -33.40
CA ASP A 230 21.35 16.43 -32.51
C ASP A 230 21.54 17.41 -31.34
N SER A 231 22.08 16.93 -30.22
CA SER A 231 22.27 17.71 -28.98
C SER A 231 22.97 19.07 -29.21
N LYS A 232 23.95 19.16 -30.12
CA LYS A 232 24.62 20.44 -30.42
C LYS A 232 23.69 21.51 -31.02
N VAL A 233 22.73 21.08 -31.83
CA VAL A 233 21.74 21.99 -32.45
C VAL A 233 20.65 22.29 -31.43
N ALA A 234 20.33 21.33 -30.56
CA ALA A 234 19.39 21.50 -29.46
C ALA A 234 19.82 22.65 -28.52
N ASP A 235 21.10 22.68 -28.11
CA ASP A 235 21.65 23.75 -27.27
C ASP A 235 21.52 25.14 -27.94
N GLN A 236 21.72 25.19 -29.26
CA GLN A 236 21.54 26.42 -30.04
C GLN A 236 20.07 26.83 -30.15
N ALA A 237 19.17 25.85 -30.29
CA ALA A 237 17.73 26.08 -30.38
C ALA A 237 17.18 26.64 -29.06
N GLU A 238 17.63 26.07 -27.94
CA GLU A 238 17.26 26.55 -26.60
C GLU A 238 17.74 27.99 -26.38
N ALA A 239 18.97 28.32 -26.80
CA ALA A 239 19.51 29.69 -26.74
C ALA A 239 18.74 30.69 -27.61
N GLN A 240 18.03 30.21 -28.64
CA GLN A 240 17.14 31.01 -29.50
C GLN A 240 15.71 31.11 -28.95
N GLY A 241 15.41 30.48 -27.82
CA GLY A 241 14.10 30.51 -27.17
C GLY A 241 13.13 29.43 -27.64
N TYR A 242 13.58 28.45 -28.43
CA TYR A 242 12.73 27.30 -28.78
C TYR A 242 12.61 26.32 -27.61
N THR A 243 11.50 25.58 -27.57
CA THR A 243 11.32 24.52 -26.59
C THR A 243 12.03 23.26 -27.06
N VAL A 244 12.93 22.74 -26.23
CA VAL A 244 13.70 21.52 -26.48
C VAL A 244 13.26 20.44 -25.51
N VAL A 245 12.96 19.25 -26.03
CA VAL A 245 12.36 18.16 -25.26
C VAL A 245 13.12 16.85 -25.52
N ASP A 246 13.46 16.12 -24.47
CA ASP A 246 14.07 14.79 -24.57
C ASP A 246 13.06 13.72 -25.04
N PRO A 247 13.52 12.64 -25.70
CA PRO A 247 12.67 11.54 -26.16
C PRO A 247 11.70 10.99 -25.10
N GLU A 248 12.18 10.78 -23.87
CA GLU A 248 11.38 10.25 -22.77
C GLU A 248 10.28 11.24 -22.37
N SER A 249 10.61 12.54 -22.30
CA SER A 249 9.62 13.60 -22.06
C SER A 249 8.54 13.63 -23.14
N VAL A 250 8.89 13.50 -24.43
CA VAL A 250 7.90 13.45 -25.52
C VAL A 250 6.92 12.28 -25.31
N ILE A 251 7.42 11.09 -24.98
CA ILE A 251 6.58 9.92 -24.69
C ILE A 251 5.69 10.18 -23.47
N THR A 252 6.24 10.74 -22.39
CA THR A 252 5.45 10.97 -21.16
C THR A 252 4.40 12.07 -21.30
N THR A 253 4.68 13.13 -22.07
CA THR A 253 3.70 14.18 -22.37
C THR A 253 2.54 13.61 -23.18
N HIS A 254 2.85 12.80 -24.21
CA HIS A 254 1.82 12.14 -24.99
C HIS A 254 0.99 11.15 -24.15
N LEU A 255 1.65 10.36 -23.29
CA LEU A 255 0.96 9.47 -22.34
C LEU A 255 0.01 10.22 -21.42
N THR A 256 0.40 11.43 -20.98
CA THR A 256 -0.43 12.27 -20.11
C THR A 256 -1.75 12.62 -20.78
N GLU A 257 -1.72 13.10 -22.03
CA GLU A 257 -2.95 13.43 -22.75
C GLU A 257 -3.75 12.16 -23.10
N VAL A 258 -3.10 11.07 -23.49
CA VAL A 258 -3.78 9.79 -23.77
C VAL A 258 -4.52 9.27 -22.53
N VAL A 259 -3.91 9.35 -21.35
CA VAL A 259 -4.60 8.97 -20.10
C VAL A 259 -5.74 9.92 -19.79
N LYS A 260 -5.56 11.24 -19.96
CA LYS A 260 -6.62 12.24 -19.75
C LYS A 260 -7.84 11.99 -20.64
N GLU A 261 -7.62 11.71 -21.92
CA GLU A 261 -8.68 11.44 -22.89
C GLU A 261 -9.43 10.14 -22.58
N ASN A 262 -8.74 9.15 -21.99
CA ASN A 262 -9.28 7.82 -21.73
C ASN A 262 -9.53 7.54 -20.23
N MET A 263 -9.56 8.57 -19.36
CA MET A 263 -9.76 8.39 -17.91
C MET A 263 -11.05 7.63 -17.60
N SER A 264 -12.11 7.86 -18.38
CA SER A 264 -13.40 7.20 -18.18
C SER A 264 -13.34 5.69 -18.44
N GLU A 265 -12.47 5.24 -19.34
CA GLU A 265 -12.26 3.82 -19.66
C GLU A 265 -11.31 3.17 -18.65
N LEU A 266 -10.27 3.91 -18.23
CA LEU A 266 -9.28 3.45 -17.25
C LEU A 266 -9.80 3.44 -15.80
N LEU A 267 -10.91 4.12 -15.49
CA LEU A 267 -11.54 4.05 -14.17
C LEU A 267 -12.38 2.77 -14.04
N THR A 268 -11.69 1.63 -13.95
CA THR A 268 -12.35 0.33 -13.80
C THR A 268 -12.83 0.12 -12.36
N TYR A 269 -13.66 -0.92 -12.16
CA TYR A 269 -14.01 -1.35 -10.80
C TYR A 269 -12.76 -1.72 -9.98
N GLY A 270 -11.75 -2.31 -10.62
CA GLY A 270 -10.48 -2.65 -9.99
C GLY A 270 -9.77 -1.40 -9.47
N SER A 271 -9.58 -0.40 -10.35
CA SER A 271 -8.91 0.87 -10.01
C SER A 271 -9.69 1.65 -8.94
N ALA A 272 -11.02 1.66 -9.01
CA ALA A 272 -11.87 2.29 -7.99
C ALA A 272 -11.80 1.58 -6.64
N LYS A 273 -11.81 0.24 -6.64
CA LYS A 273 -11.65 -0.56 -5.42
C LYS A 273 -10.28 -0.31 -4.78
N GLU A 274 -9.21 -0.33 -5.57
CA GLU A 274 -7.85 -0.06 -5.09
C GLU A 274 -7.75 1.36 -4.49
N ALA A 275 -8.36 2.36 -5.11
CA ALA A 275 -8.41 3.70 -4.56
C ALA A 275 -9.12 3.76 -3.20
N ILE A 276 -10.27 3.08 -3.06
CA ILE A 276 -11.01 3.00 -1.79
C ILE A 276 -10.18 2.28 -0.73
N GLU A 277 -9.54 1.16 -1.08
CA GLU A 277 -8.66 0.40 -0.18
C GLU A 277 -7.40 1.19 0.21
N GLY A 278 -6.97 2.15 -0.61
CA GLY A 278 -5.89 3.08 -0.31
C GLY A 278 -6.26 4.22 0.64
N LEU A 279 -7.55 4.46 0.93
CA LEU A 279 -7.99 5.51 1.84
C LEU A 279 -7.63 5.20 3.30
N ASP A 280 -7.53 6.25 4.13
CA ASP A 280 -7.40 6.08 5.57
C ASP A 280 -8.62 5.31 6.15
N ARG A 281 -8.37 4.51 7.19
CA ARG A 281 -9.37 3.62 7.80
C ARG A 281 -10.64 4.35 8.27
N ASN A 282 -10.56 5.63 8.60
CA ASN A 282 -11.75 6.42 8.94
C ASN A 282 -12.62 6.72 7.73
N TYR A 283 -12.01 6.98 6.57
CA TYR A 283 -12.71 7.21 5.31
C TYR A 283 -13.24 5.92 4.70
N GLN A 284 -12.51 4.81 4.83
CA GLN A 284 -12.99 3.49 4.41
C GLN A 284 -14.31 3.08 5.09
N LYS A 285 -14.60 3.56 6.31
CA LYS A 285 -15.86 3.25 7.01
C LYS A 285 -17.08 4.01 6.49
N LEU A 286 -16.87 5.02 5.64
CA LEU A 286 -17.94 5.87 5.09
C LEU A 286 -18.51 5.31 3.77
N VAL A 287 -17.86 4.31 3.18
CA VAL A 287 -18.22 3.65 1.92
C VAL A 287 -18.57 2.19 2.22
#